data_AF-A0A1H1R8R0-F1
#
_entry.id   AF-A0A1H1R8R0-F1
#
_cell.length_a   1.000
_cell.length_b   1.000
_cell.length_c   1.000
_cell.angle_alpha   90.00
_cell.angle_beta   90.00
_cell.angle_gamma   90.00
#
_symmetry.space_group_name_H-M   'P 1'
#
loop_
_entity.id
_entity.type
_entity.pdbx_description
1 polymer ?
#
loop_
_entity_poly.entity_id
_entity_poly.type
_entity_poly.pdbx_seq_one_letter_code
_entity_poly.pdbx_strand_id
1 'polypeptide(L)'
;MLKLPIFAAVKLFAYILGFIFVTFLFAPTVISLIDRNVDISIAFNVNEEESSSKNQINLEYTIEETVSNYDSIHFLQIMKIDGHFYKENRYKVFLSISSPPPKIV
;
A
#
# COMPACT_ATOMS: atom_id res chain seq x y z
N MET A 1 14.17 -12.90 48.28
CA MET A 1 12.71 -12.74 48.15
C MET A 1 12.33 -11.50 47.31
N LEU A 2 13.08 -11.15 46.26
CA LEU A 2 12.85 -9.93 45.44
C LEU A 2 12.54 -10.23 43.96
N LYS A 3 12.50 -11.51 43.56
CA LYS A 3 12.35 -11.92 42.15
C LYS A 3 10.89 -11.84 41.66
N LEU A 4 9.92 -12.11 42.53
CA LEU A 4 8.49 -12.16 42.17
C LEU A 4 7.92 -10.84 41.57
N PRO A 5 8.20 -9.63 42.14
CA PRO A 5 7.67 -8.39 41.58
C PRO A 5 8.32 -8.01 40.23
N ILE A 6 9.58 -8.37 40.03
CA ILE A 6 10.32 -8.09 38.80
C ILE A 6 9.75 -8.90 37.63
N PHE A 7 9.47 -10.19 37.84
CA PHE A 7 8.85 -11.02 36.80
C PHE A 7 7.44 -10.55 36.42
N ALA A 8 6.65 -10.06 37.38
CA ALA A 8 5.34 -9.48 37.10
C ALA A 8 5.46 -8.17 36.28
N ALA A 9 6.42 -7.31 36.61
CA ALA A 9 6.68 -6.08 35.87
C ALA A 9 7.13 -6.34 34.41
N VAL A 10 8.03 -7.31 34.19
CA VAL A 10 8.48 -7.70 32.84
C VAL A 10 7.32 -8.26 32.00
N LYS A 11 6.43 -9.06 32.61
CA LYS A 11 5.23 -9.57 31.93
C LYS A 11 4.28 -8.45 31.56
N LEU A 12 4.02 -7.52 32.47
CA LEU A 12 3.16 -6.36 32.20
C LEU A 12 3.73 -5.51 31.06
N PHE A 13 5.04 -5.25 31.08
CA PHE A 13 5.73 -4.53 30.00
C PHE A 13 5.59 -5.25 28.66
N ALA A 14 5.79 -6.57 28.63
CA ALA A 14 5.62 -7.37 27.43
C ALA A 14 4.18 -7.32 26.90
N TYR A 15 3.17 -7.37 27.77
CA TYR A 15 1.77 -7.23 27.36
C TYR A 15 1.46 -5.84 26.80
N ILE A 16 1.96 -4.77 27.42
CA ILE A 16 1.77 -3.40 26.92
C ILE A 16 2.42 -3.23 25.55
N LEU A 17 3.66 -3.67 25.40
CA LEU A 17 4.39 -3.60 24.14
C LEU A 17 3.70 -4.42 23.05
N GLY A 18 3.27 -5.64 23.37
CA GLY A 18 2.52 -6.49 22.46
C GLY A 18 1.20 -5.87 22.04
N PHE A 19 0.45 -5.27 22.97
CA PHE A 19 -0.80 -4.60 22.67
C PHE A 19 -0.61 -3.41 21.73
N ILE A 20 0.39 -2.56 22.00
CA ILE A 20 0.74 -1.41 21.14
C ILE A 20 1.14 -1.90 19.75
N PHE A 21 1.99 -2.93 19.68
CA PHE A 21 2.47 -3.49 18.42
C PHE A 21 1.33 -4.06 17.56
N VAL A 22 0.45 -4.87 18.15
CA VAL A 22 -0.70 -5.45 17.44
C VAL A 22 -1.66 -4.35 16.99
N THR A 23 -1.94 -3.37 17.85
CA THR A 23 -2.83 -2.25 17.50
C THR A 23 -2.25 -1.42 16.38
N PHE A 24 -0.93 -1.15 16.39
CA PHE A 24 -0.24 -0.40 15.34
C PHE A 24 -0.33 -1.10 13.97
N LEU A 25 -0.18 -2.42 13.92
CA LEU A 25 -0.34 -3.19 12.68
C LEU A 25 -1.80 -3.27 12.22
N PHE A 26 -2.73 -3.42 13.17
CA PHE A 26 -4.14 -3.64 12.85
C PHE A 26 -4.89 -2.34 12.50
N ALA A 27 -4.49 -1.21 13.07
CA ALA A 27 -5.14 0.09 12.89
C ALA A 27 -5.38 0.47 11.41
N PRO A 28 -4.37 0.55 10.52
CA PRO A 28 -4.61 0.94 9.13
C PRO A 28 -5.56 -0.01 8.39
N THR A 29 -5.58 -1.29 8.78
CA THR A 29 -6.49 -2.30 8.22
C THR A 29 -7.94 -2.05 8.65
N VAL A 30 -8.19 -1.79 9.93
CA VAL A 30 -9.54 -1.50 10.44
C VAL A 30 -10.09 -0.22 9.84
N ILE A 31 -9.25 0.82 9.78
CA ILE A 31 -9.63 2.12 9.23
C ILE A 31 -10.03 1.99 7.75
N SER A 32 -9.24 1.26 6.95
CA SER A 32 -9.56 0.97 5.54
C SER A 32 -10.82 0.11 5.35
N LEU A 33 -11.16 -0.74 6.33
CA LEU A 33 -12.40 -1.54 6.30
C LEU A 33 -13.65 -0.71 6.58
N ILE A 34 -13.57 0.28 7.48
CA ILE A 34 -14.70 1.15 7.83
C ILE A 34 -14.97 2.13 6.69
N ASP A 35 -13.93 2.76 6.17
CA ASP A 35 -14.04 3.70 5.06
C ASP A 35 -12.87 3.52 4.09
N ARG A 36 -13.22 3.19 2.85
CA ARG A 36 -12.26 2.95 1.76
C ARG A 36 -11.66 4.23 1.21
N ASN A 37 -12.24 5.40 1.52
CA ASN A 37 -11.76 6.70 1.04
C ASN A 37 -10.78 7.36 2.02
N VAL A 38 -10.52 6.74 3.18
CA VAL A 38 -9.53 7.26 4.12
C VAL A 38 -8.13 6.98 3.60
N ASP A 39 -7.31 8.02 3.51
CA ASP A 39 -5.91 7.89 3.13
C ASP A 39 -5.09 7.25 4.26
N ILE A 40 -4.66 6.00 4.03
CA ILE A 40 -3.79 5.23 4.92
C ILE A 40 -2.34 5.17 4.42
N SER A 41 -2.00 5.90 3.35
CA SER A 41 -0.67 5.86 2.71
C SER A 41 0.44 6.24 3.69
N ILE A 42 0.19 7.19 4.59
CA ILE A 42 1.13 7.61 5.64
C ILE A 42 1.54 6.45 6.55
N ALA A 43 0.66 5.49 6.83
CA ALA A 43 0.99 4.34 7.69
C ALA A 43 1.98 3.36 7.03
N PHE A 44 2.08 3.36 5.69
CA PHE A 44 2.96 2.49 4.92
C PHE A 44 4.19 3.21 4.35
N ASN A 45 4.08 4.52 4.11
CA ASN A 45 5.14 5.35 3.53
C ASN A 45 6.30 5.61 4.52
N VAL A 46 6.05 5.53 5.84
CA VAL A 46 7.09 5.76 6.88
C VAL A 46 8.23 4.73 6.84
N ASN A 47 8.02 3.57 6.19
CA ASN A 47 9.03 2.51 6.09
C ASN A 47 9.81 2.51 4.75
N GLU A 48 9.50 3.43 3.82
CA GLU A 48 10.34 3.66 2.63
C GLU A 48 11.48 4.61 3.01
N GLU A 49 12.56 4.08 3.59
CA GLU A 49 13.79 4.84 3.76
C GLU A 49 14.48 5.08 2.39
N GLU A 50 14.29 6.26 1.81
CA GLU A 50 15.43 7.00 1.25
C GLU A 50 15.84 8.04 2.29
N SER A 51 16.85 7.69 3.08
CA SER A 51 17.53 8.59 4.01
C SER A 51 18.20 9.73 3.24
N SER A 52 17.45 10.78 2.97
CA SER A 52 17.94 12.08 2.54
C SER A 52 17.27 13.14 3.39
N SER A 53 17.85 14.32 3.48
CA SER A 53 17.43 15.49 4.29
C SER A 53 15.99 16.03 4.03
N LYS A 54 15.13 15.23 3.40
CA LYS A 54 13.72 15.42 3.05
C LYS A 54 12.72 15.06 4.15
N ASN A 55 13.15 14.67 5.35
CA ASN A 55 12.26 14.50 6.51
C ASN A 55 11.77 15.84 7.11
N GLN A 56 11.65 16.89 6.29
CA GLN A 56 10.78 18.01 6.60
C GLN A 56 9.37 17.57 6.24
N ILE A 57 8.55 17.33 7.26
CA ILE A 57 7.11 17.11 7.09
C ILE A 57 6.53 18.42 6.58
N ASN A 58 6.60 18.66 5.28
CA ASN A 58 5.83 19.72 4.64
C ASN A 58 4.41 19.18 4.53
N LEU A 59 3.54 19.62 5.44
CA LEU A 59 2.11 19.40 5.36
C LEU A 59 1.53 20.29 4.25
N GLU A 60 1.98 20.05 3.03
CA GLU A 60 1.45 20.69 1.84
C GLU A 60 0.29 19.82 1.35
N TYR A 61 -0.92 20.33 1.47
CA TYR A 61 -2.12 19.66 1.01
C TYR A 61 -2.56 20.31 -0.31
N THR A 62 -2.29 19.62 -1.41
CA THR A 62 -2.80 20.00 -2.73
C THR A 62 -4.22 19.50 -2.86
N ILE A 63 -5.18 20.42 -2.94
CA ILE A 63 -6.57 20.10 -3.28
C ILE A 63 -6.62 19.89 -4.79
N GLU A 64 -6.44 18.65 -5.24
CA GLU A 64 -6.68 18.29 -6.63
C GLU A 64 -8.19 18.10 -6.85
N GLU A 65 -8.71 18.59 -7.99
CA GLU A 65 -10.07 18.27 -8.42
C GLU A 65 -10.15 16.75 -8.65
N THR A 66 -10.84 16.06 -7.74
CA THR A 66 -10.99 14.61 -7.81
C THR A 66 -12.01 14.27 -8.89
N VAL A 67 -11.52 14.05 -10.11
CA VAL A 67 -12.33 13.39 -11.14
C VAL A 67 -12.47 11.92 -10.72
N SER A 68 -13.71 11.46 -10.58
CA SER A 68 -13.99 10.09 -10.17
C SER A 68 -13.40 9.12 -11.18
N ASN A 69 -12.43 8.30 -10.74
CA ASN A 69 -11.89 7.17 -11.51
C ASN A 69 -12.68 5.88 -11.25
N TYR A 70 -13.93 6.00 -10.78
CA TYR A 70 -14.77 4.87 -10.37
C TYR A 70 -14.95 3.87 -11.50
N ASP A 71 -15.29 4.33 -12.70
CA ASP A 71 -15.53 3.44 -13.86
C ASP A 71 -14.28 2.62 -14.22
N SER A 72 -13.12 3.26 -14.21
CA SER A 72 -11.82 2.63 -14.47
C SER A 72 -11.49 1.56 -13.43
N ILE A 73 -11.69 1.87 -12.14
CA ILE A 73 -11.42 0.94 -11.04
C ILE A 73 -12.43 -0.22 -11.05
N HIS A 74 -13.71 0.08 -11.31
CA HIS A 74 -14.78 -0.91 -11.36
C HIS A 74 -14.56 -1.89 -12.52
N PHE A 75 -14.18 -1.40 -13.70
CA PHE A 75 -13.78 -2.22 -14.83
C PHE A 75 -12.64 -3.18 -14.48
N LEU A 76 -11.57 -2.71 -13.83
CA LEU A 76 -10.44 -3.55 -13.42
C LEU A 76 -10.85 -4.63 -12.40
N GLN A 77 -11.78 -4.32 -11.50
CA GLN A 77 -12.30 -5.29 -10.53
C GLN A 77 -13.14 -6.38 -11.20
N ILE A 78 -13.97 -6.03 -12.19
CA ILE A 78 -14.74 -6.99 -12.99
C ILE A 78 -13.80 -7.90 -13.79
N MET A 79 -12.80 -7.32 -14.46
CA MET A 79 -11.82 -8.05 -15.27
C MET A 79 -10.99 -9.04 -14.44
N LYS A 80 -10.78 -8.78 -13.14
CA LYS A 80 -10.07 -9.71 -12.24
C LYS A 80 -10.86 -10.99 -11.94
N ILE A 81 -12.19 -10.94 -12.08
CA ILE A 81 -13.11 -12.07 -11.82
C ILE A 81 -13.19 -12.98 -13.04
N ASP A 82 -13.15 -12.40 -14.25
CA ASP A 82 -13.03 -13.15 -15.48
C ASP A 82 -11.59 -13.67 -15.62
N GLY A 83 -11.37 -14.88 -15.10
CA GLY A 83 -10.10 -15.59 -15.23
C GLY A 83 -9.61 -15.55 -16.67
N HIS A 84 -8.57 -14.76 -16.92
CA HIS A 84 -7.96 -14.65 -18.24
C HIS A 84 -7.32 -16.00 -18.58
N PHE A 85 -8.04 -16.82 -19.35
CA PHE A 85 -7.44 -17.93 -20.08
C PHE A 85 -6.62 -17.35 -21.22
N TYR A 86 -5.37 -16.97 -20.95
CA TYR A 86 -4.41 -16.72 -22.00
C TYR A 86 -4.21 -18.05 -22.73
N LYS A 87 -4.85 -18.19 -23.90
CA LYS A 87 -4.39 -19.18 -24.87
C LYS A 87 -2.98 -18.74 -25.22
N GLU A 88 -1.99 -19.53 -24.81
CA GLU A 88 -0.59 -19.27 -25.08
C GLU A 88 -0.35 -19.37 -26.59
N ASN A 89 -0.73 -18.32 -27.31
CA ASN A 89 -0.34 -18.13 -28.69
C ASN A 89 1.16 -17.94 -28.63
N ARG A 90 1.91 -18.94 -29.11
CA ARG A 90 3.36 -18.85 -29.28
C ARG A 90 3.63 -17.81 -30.37
N TYR A 91 3.63 -16.54 -29.99
CA TYR A 91 3.97 -15.44 -30.88
C TYR A 91 5.45 -15.63 -31.28
N LYS A 92 5.74 -15.49 -32.57
CA LYS A 92 7.13 -15.33 -33.02
C LYS A 92 7.64 -14.00 -32.46
N VAL A 93 8.49 -14.08 -31.44
CA VAL A 93 9.19 -12.92 -30.89
C VAL A 93 10.18 -12.45 -31.94
N PHE A 94 9.95 -11.27 -32.51
CA PHE A 94 10.91 -10.62 -33.39
C PHE A 94 11.85 -9.77 -32.54
N LEU A 95 13.15 -10.07 -32.60
CA LEU A 95 14.18 -9.42 -31.76
C LEU A 95 14.40 -7.94 -32.10
N SER A 96 13.92 -7.50 -33.26
CA SER A 96 14.03 -6.12 -33.72
C SER A 96 12.72 -5.63 -34.32
N ILE A 97 12.25 -4.50 -33.83
CA ILE A 97 11.14 -3.76 -34.41
C ILE A 97 11.76 -2.80 -35.44
N SER A 98 11.67 -3.15 -36.73
CA SER A 98 12.17 -2.29 -37.82
C SER A 98 11.12 -1.30 -38.33
N SER A 99 9.96 -1.22 -37.69
CA SER A 99 8.92 -0.31 -38.15
C SER A 99 9.22 1.11 -37.67
N PRO A 100 9.25 2.11 -38.58
CA PRO A 100 9.37 3.49 -38.15
C PRO A 100 8.14 3.89 -37.32
N PRO A 101 8.29 4.83 -36.37
CA PRO A 101 7.16 5.36 -35.61
C PRO A 101 6.13 6.00 -36.56
N PRO A 102 4.82 5.91 -36.25
CA PRO A 102 3.78 6.55 -37.04
C PRO A 102 4.05 8.04 -37.14
N LYS A 103 3.99 8.58 -38.36
CA LYS A 103 3.99 10.03 -38.54
C LYS A 103 2.60 10.53 -38.18
N ILE A 104 2.52 11.40 -37.18
CA ILE A 104 1.33 12.18 -36.92
C ILE A 104 1.15 13.08 -38.14
N VAL A 105 0.05 12.89 -38.87
CA VAL A 105 -0.44 13.82 -39.89
C VAL A 105 -1.33 14.87 -39.26
#